data_AF-A0A1Y2U0I6-F1
#
_entry.id   AF-A0A1Y2U0I6-F1
#
_cell.length_a   1.000
_cell.length_b   1.000
_cell.length_c   1.000
_cell.angle_alpha   90.00
_cell.angle_beta   90.00
_cell.angle_gamma   90.00
#
_symmetry.space_group_name_H-M   'P 1'
#
loop_
_entity.id
_entity.type
_entity.pdbx_description
1 polymer ?
#
loop_
_entity_poly.entity_id
_entity_poly.type
_entity_poly.pdbx_seq_one_letter_code
_entity_poly.pdbx_strand_id
1 'polypeptide(L)'
;MSDQTPTLNVESHKDEYQSFISGLRTTFGEPGSFIRNRPVLPPQAAVPSTWIEVVLRTSSNRLRLRIRRDNLYLDGFRNDVEGAQWFEIGIDTRPHLIAGSRFIGFDGSYGALERAAGVGDQTRLAVALGQTPLTNAVRQLSELRDPIPAANRTATAYSLLVVIQMVCESVRLQWISDYLTDNWTSSINTPTAMIDYETSWGTLSEALIHAEQDPDPQHFRLPTNNLGITNAASVAAVLGILLYRTVPGSSRPRRDAASPWSDYPIGRALVQVFWIRIENIDGENPGELYGKVYAEDAMGSQWLFYRERDCYQEVGPGGTVEFMGPSRAILATDPFAINLDLWDRDADASPDDKIVQEVIEWNPYDVTNRYDQIIARRVDGQYGWATVVYMVMSNAAEARIEIIMNNGDDEDPANVYGSIAARSGAGDVTLFYKPKSDRIDIRPGAAIPLNQYAVAVPMDKGFRIYATLYDWDSLSADDEIANGTAEFAIDLWKSTSATIRGKSGEITDRSEAQTDLMSIEWTGRPKL
;
A
#
# COMPACT_ATOMS: atom_id res chain seq x y z
N MET A 1 1.79 -35.17 -13.53
CA MET A 1 0.51 -34.52 -13.89
C MET A 1 0.61 -34.15 -15.36
N SER A 2 -0.44 -34.40 -16.14
CA SER A 2 -0.41 -34.32 -17.61
C SER A 2 0.11 -32.98 -18.11
N ASP A 3 0.99 -33.05 -19.12
CA ASP A 3 1.63 -31.98 -19.87
C ASP A 3 0.65 -31.13 -20.72
N GLN A 4 -0.59 -30.98 -20.24
CA GLN A 4 -1.64 -30.25 -20.94
C GLN A 4 -1.73 -28.82 -20.43
N THR A 5 -1.57 -27.86 -21.34
CA THR A 5 -1.80 -26.45 -21.08
C THR A 5 -3.25 -26.24 -20.59
N PRO A 6 -3.47 -25.66 -19.39
CA PRO A 6 -4.82 -25.35 -18.91
C PRO A 6 -5.60 -24.55 -19.96
N THR A 7 -6.80 -25.03 -20.30
CA THR A 7 -7.61 -24.47 -21.38
C THR A 7 -9.06 -24.29 -20.96
N LEU A 8 -9.62 -23.10 -21.17
CA LEU A 8 -11.04 -22.80 -20.99
C LEU A 8 -11.70 -22.52 -22.34
N ASN A 9 -12.82 -23.17 -22.62
CA ASN A 9 -13.74 -22.71 -23.65
C ASN A 9 -14.62 -21.61 -23.06
N VAL A 10 -14.45 -20.35 -23.43
CA VAL A 10 -15.19 -19.25 -22.78
C VAL A 10 -16.67 -19.24 -23.14
N GLU A 11 -17.08 -19.97 -24.18
CA GLU A 11 -18.48 -20.17 -24.59
C GLU A 11 -19.18 -21.31 -23.82
N SER A 12 -18.49 -21.97 -22.88
CA SER A 12 -19.02 -23.11 -22.12
C SER A 12 -19.98 -22.74 -20.99
N HIS A 13 -20.55 -23.77 -20.35
CA HIS A 13 -21.35 -23.62 -19.13
C HIS A 13 -20.51 -23.11 -17.95
N LYS A 14 -21.16 -22.49 -16.96
CA LYS A 14 -20.50 -21.92 -15.76
C LYS A 14 -19.68 -22.94 -14.96
N ASP A 15 -20.09 -24.21 -14.97
CA ASP A 15 -19.40 -25.28 -14.22
C ASP A 15 -18.00 -25.58 -14.80
N GLU A 16 -17.82 -25.38 -16.12
CA GLU A 16 -16.51 -25.48 -16.77
C GLU A 16 -15.60 -24.33 -16.33
N TYR A 17 -16.14 -23.11 -16.22
CA TYR A 17 -15.39 -21.96 -15.69
C TYR A 17 -14.95 -22.21 -14.23
N GLN A 18 -15.88 -22.63 -13.37
CA GLN A 18 -15.57 -22.92 -11.97
C GLN A 18 -14.51 -24.03 -11.83
N SER A 19 -14.64 -25.11 -12.59
CA SER A 19 -13.69 -26.22 -12.61
C SER A 19 -12.32 -25.78 -13.13
N PHE A 20 -12.30 -24.94 -14.16
CA PHE A 20 -11.08 -24.37 -14.73
C PHE A 20 -10.32 -23.52 -13.70
N ILE A 21 -10.99 -22.59 -13.02
CA ILE A 21 -10.37 -21.74 -11.98
C ILE A 21 -9.85 -22.59 -10.81
N SER A 22 -10.61 -23.59 -10.37
CA SER A 22 -10.17 -24.53 -9.32
C SER A 22 -8.93 -25.34 -9.75
N GLY A 23 -8.91 -25.81 -11.00
CA GLY A 23 -7.76 -26.50 -11.60
C GLY A 23 -6.52 -25.61 -11.71
N LEU A 24 -6.70 -24.32 -12.04
CA LEU A 24 -5.60 -23.36 -12.07
C LEU A 24 -4.98 -23.18 -10.68
N ARG A 25 -5.76 -23.07 -9.60
CA ARG A 25 -5.21 -22.98 -8.23
C ARG A 25 -4.31 -24.17 -7.90
N THR A 26 -4.69 -25.37 -8.31
CA THR A 26 -3.88 -26.58 -8.15
C THR A 26 -2.59 -26.52 -8.99
N THR A 27 -2.68 -25.98 -10.21
CA THR A 27 -1.55 -25.86 -11.15
C THR A 27 -0.52 -24.82 -10.68
N PHE A 28 -0.99 -23.69 -10.15
CA PHE A 28 -0.16 -22.61 -9.65
C PHE A 28 0.44 -22.87 -8.27
N GLY A 29 -0.30 -23.56 -7.40
CA GLY A 29 0.12 -23.88 -6.04
C GLY A 29 1.46 -24.63 -5.97
N GLU A 30 2.20 -24.37 -4.90
CA GLU A 30 3.38 -25.17 -4.58
C GLU A 30 2.93 -26.52 -4.00
N PRO A 31 3.36 -27.65 -4.59
CA PRO A 31 2.92 -28.97 -4.14
C PRO A 31 3.16 -29.20 -2.63
N GLY A 32 2.11 -29.62 -1.92
CA GLY A 32 2.17 -29.88 -0.47
C GLY A 32 2.16 -28.61 0.40
N SER A 33 2.04 -27.43 -0.20
CA SER A 33 2.02 -26.14 0.48
C SER A 33 0.59 -25.63 0.64
N PHE A 34 0.02 -25.76 1.84
CA PHE A 34 -1.36 -25.38 2.14
C PHE A 34 -1.48 -24.69 3.49
N ILE A 35 -2.36 -23.69 3.57
CA ILE A 35 -2.84 -23.10 4.81
C ILE A 35 -4.35 -23.19 4.83
N ARG A 36 -4.92 -23.86 5.83
CA ARG A 36 -6.37 -24.00 6.00
C ARG A 36 -7.10 -24.46 4.72
N ASN A 37 -6.56 -25.49 4.07
CA ASN A 37 -7.03 -26.06 2.80
C ASN A 37 -6.97 -25.12 1.59
N ARG A 38 -6.24 -24.01 1.67
CA ARG A 38 -5.94 -23.14 0.54
C ARG A 38 -4.51 -23.37 0.08
N PRO A 39 -4.28 -23.57 -1.23
CA PRO A 39 -2.93 -23.69 -1.75
C PRO A 39 -2.15 -22.39 -1.50
N VAL A 40 -0.83 -22.50 -1.45
CA VAL A 40 0.08 -21.36 -1.36
C VAL A 40 0.97 -21.36 -2.61
N LEU A 41 1.13 -20.20 -3.24
CA LEU A 41 2.05 -20.04 -4.38
C LEU A 41 3.51 -20.35 -3.96
N PRO A 42 4.38 -20.70 -4.90
CA PRO A 42 5.81 -20.72 -4.62
C PRO A 42 6.29 -19.32 -4.23
N PRO A 43 7.40 -19.21 -3.46
CA PRO A 43 7.92 -17.91 -3.05
C PRO A 43 8.29 -17.06 -4.25
N GLN A 44 7.96 -15.76 -4.18
CA GLN A 44 8.29 -14.79 -5.23
C GLN A 44 9.79 -14.74 -5.53
N ALA A 45 10.10 -14.71 -6.82
CA ALA A 45 11.45 -14.52 -7.33
C ALA A 45 11.68 -13.04 -7.66
N ALA A 46 12.84 -12.51 -7.27
CA ALA A 46 13.26 -11.15 -7.63
C ALA A 46 13.37 -10.95 -9.15
N VAL A 47 13.74 -11.99 -9.90
CA VAL A 47 13.64 -12.02 -11.37
C VAL A 47 12.66 -13.13 -11.73
N PRO A 48 11.57 -12.84 -12.46
CA PRO A 48 10.59 -13.87 -12.83
C PRO A 48 11.28 -14.91 -13.71
N SER A 49 11.11 -16.18 -13.35
CA SER A 49 11.74 -17.31 -14.07
C SER A 49 10.78 -18.45 -14.35
N THR A 50 9.54 -18.37 -13.85
CA THR A 50 8.55 -19.42 -13.99
C THR A 50 7.19 -18.83 -14.35
N TRP A 51 6.62 -19.35 -15.43
CA TRP A 51 5.29 -18.99 -15.92
C TRP A 51 4.47 -20.24 -16.18
N ILE A 52 3.17 -20.11 -16.06
CA ILE A 52 2.19 -21.07 -16.56
C ILE A 52 1.47 -20.42 -17.72
N GLU A 53 1.45 -21.13 -18.85
CA GLU A 53 0.67 -20.70 -20.00
C GLU A 53 -0.77 -21.20 -19.85
N VAL A 54 -1.72 -20.34 -20.19
CA VAL A 54 -3.17 -20.61 -20.07
C VAL A 54 -3.82 -20.26 -21.40
N VAL A 55 -4.71 -21.11 -21.90
CA VAL A 55 -5.42 -20.87 -23.17
C VAL A 55 -6.89 -20.58 -22.90
N LEU A 56 -7.36 -19.46 -23.43
CA LEU A 56 -8.78 -19.14 -23.55
C LEU A 56 -9.19 -19.32 -25.00
N ARG A 57 -10.24 -20.08 -25.27
CA ARG A 57 -10.73 -20.33 -26.64
C ARG A 57 -12.20 -20.01 -26.80
N THR A 58 -12.57 -19.53 -27.98
CA THR A 58 -13.92 -19.52 -28.52
C THR A 58 -14.02 -20.57 -29.63
N SER A 59 -15.16 -20.62 -30.32
CA SER A 59 -15.32 -21.38 -31.56
C SER A 59 -14.33 -20.97 -32.67
N SER A 60 -13.87 -19.72 -32.71
CA SER A 60 -13.05 -19.16 -33.81
C SER A 60 -11.69 -18.59 -33.39
N ASN A 61 -11.50 -18.28 -32.10
CA ASN A 61 -10.33 -17.58 -31.60
C ASN A 61 -9.68 -18.38 -30.47
N ARG A 62 -8.35 -18.26 -30.35
CA ARG A 62 -7.59 -18.86 -29.26
C ARG A 62 -6.55 -17.85 -28.78
N LEU A 63 -6.61 -17.52 -27.49
CA LEU A 63 -5.73 -16.59 -26.82
C LEU A 63 -4.87 -17.37 -25.83
N ARG A 64 -3.56 -17.28 -25.98
CA ARG A 64 -2.60 -17.83 -25.01
C ARG A 64 -2.10 -16.71 -24.12
N LEU A 65 -2.24 -16.91 -22.82
CA LEU A 65 -1.79 -16.04 -21.75
C LEU A 65 -0.50 -16.60 -21.15
N ARG A 66 0.39 -15.73 -20.70
CA ARG A 66 1.59 -16.10 -19.94
C ARG A 66 1.51 -15.45 -18.57
N ILE A 67 1.23 -16.27 -17.56
CA ILE A 67 0.95 -15.82 -16.19
C ILE A 67 2.08 -16.31 -15.28
N ARG A 68 2.65 -15.41 -14.48
CA ARG A 68 3.69 -15.73 -13.51
C ARG A 68 3.22 -16.75 -12.49
N ARG A 69 4.05 -17.76 -12.23
CA ARG A 69 3.69 -18.83 -11.27
C ARG A 69 3.71 -18.35 -9.82
N ASP A 70 4.48 -17.32 -9.50
CA ASP A 70 4.77 -16.90 -8.13
C ASP A 70 3.88 -15.77 -7.58
N ASN A 71 3.21 -15.02 -8.46
CA ASN A 71 2.28 -13.93 -8.05
C ASN A 71 1.04 -13.76 -8.95
N LEU A 72 0.83 -14.65 -9.93
CA LEU A 72 -0.31 -14.63 -10.86
C LEU A 72 -0.42 -13.37 -11.72
N TYR A 73 0.65 -12.60 -11.88
CA TYR A 73 0.68 -11.48 -12.83
C TYR A 73 0.62 -12.00 -14.26
N LEU A 74 -0.26 -11.40 -15.07
CA LEU A 74 -0.25 -11.60 -16.51
C LEU A 74 0.87 -10.74 -17.10
N ASP A 75 1.91 -11.37 -17.63
CA ASP A 75 3.05 -10.66 -18.23
C ASP A 75 2.88 -10.48 -19.74
N GLY A 76 2.10 -11.35 -20.39
CA GLY A 76 1.87 -11.22 -21.81
C GLY A 76 0.84 -12.16 -22.38
N PHE A 77 0.50 -11.91 -23.63
CA PHE A 77 -0.47 -12.71 -24.38
C PHE A 77 -0.10 -12.79 -25.86
N ARG A 78 -0.66 -13.78 -26.55
CA ARG A 78 -0.59 -13.91 -28.00
C ARG A 78 -1.77 -14.72 -28.53
N ASN A 79 -1.98 -14.64 -29.84
CA ASN A 79 -2.77 -15.66 -30.52
C ASN A 79 -2.13 -17.05 -30.30
N ASP A 80 -2.93 -18.07 -30.01
CA ASP A 80 -2.48 -19.46 -29.80
C ASP A 80 -2.18 -20.18 -31.13
N VAL A 81 -1.33 -19.56 -31.94
CA VAL A 81 -0.79 -20.10 -33.19
C VAL A 81 0.73 -20.06 -33.10
N GLU A 82 1.37 -21.13 -33.55
CA GLU A 82 2.83 -21.23 -33.55
C GLU A 82 3.47 -20.04 -34.30
N GLY A 83 4.50 -19.45 -33.72
CA GLY A 83 5.18 -18.27 -34.28
C GLY A 83 4.45 -16.94 -34.13
N ALA A 84 3.25 -16.89 -33.52
CA ALA A 84 2.55 -15.63 -33.29
C ALA A 84 3.32 -14.70 -32.32
N GLN A 85 3.25 -13.40 -32.61
CA GLN A 85 3.88 -12.33 -31.83
C GLN A 85 3.38 -12.33 -30.37
N TRP A 86 4.32 -12.34 -29.42
CA TRP A 86 4.03 -12.05 -28.03
C TRP A 86 3.86 -10.55 -27.82
N PHE A 87 2.75 -10.17 -27.19
CA PHE A 87 2.56 -8.84 -26.64
C PHE A 87 2.85 -8.91 -25.15
N GLU A 88 3.77 -8.09 -24.69
CA GLU A 88 4.17 -8.00 -23.29
C GLU A 88 3.57 -6.76 -22.66
N ILE A 89 3.04 -6.94 -21.46
CA ILE A 89 2.52 -5.85 -20.63
C ILE A 89 3.73 -5.13 -20.05
N GLY A 90 3.93 -3.89 -20.46
CA GLY A 90 5.11 -3.11 -20.12
C GLY A 90 5.29 -1.87 -20.99
N ILE A 91 6.33 -1.11 -20.68
CA ILE A 91 6.75 0.13 -21.35
C ILE A 91 8.21 0.00 -21.79
N ASP A 92 8.60 0.70 -22.85
CA ASP A 92 9.90 0.56 -23.52
C ASP A 92 11.12 0.90 -22.63
N THR A 93 10.91 1.56 -21.48
CA THR A 93 11.97 1.85 -20.51
C THR A 93 12.32 0.65 -19.63
N ARG A 94 11.55 -0.44 -19.68
CA ARG A 94 11.76 -1.65 -18.89
C ARG A 94 12.42 -2.76 -19.71
N PRO A 95 13.21 -3.66 -19.09
CA PRO A 95 13.70 -4.85 -19.77
C PRO A 95 12.54 -5.80 -20.10
N HIS A 96 12.62 -6.45 -21.26
CA HIS A 96 11.66 -7.49 -21.65
C HIS A 96 11.78 -8.73 -20.76
N LEU A 97 10.65 -9.20 -20.25
CA LEU A 97 10.47 -10.48 -19.56
C LEU A 97 10.25 -11.62 -20.57
N ILE A 98 9.67 -11.32 -21.74
CA ILE A 98 9.36 -12.30 -22.78
C ILE A 98 10.26 -12.04 -23.99
N ALA A 99 11.15 -13.00 -24.28
CA ALA A 99 12.06 -12.89 -25.42
C ALA A 99 11.31 -12.68 -26.75
N GLY A 100 11.69 -11.62 -27.49
CA GLY A 100 11.11 -11.26 -28.78
C GLY A 100 9.69 -10.68 -28.71
N SER A 101 9.21 -10.30 -27.52
CA SER A 101 7.91 -9.65 -27.37
C SER A 101 7.92 -8.20 -27.87
N ARG A 102 6.71 -7.63 -27.99
CA ARG A 102 6.49 -6.20 -28.20
C ARG A 102 5.72 -5.64 -27.03
N PHE A 103 6.18 -4.54 -26.45
CA PHE A 103 5.43 -3.86 -25.39
C PHE A 103 4.12 -3.27 -25.92
N ILE A 104 3.09 -3.30 -25.08
CA ILE A 104 1.80 -2.68 -25.36
C ILE A 104 1.73 -1.20 -24.93
N GLY A 105 2.75 -0.70 -24.22
CA GLY A 105 2.89 0.72 -23.87
C GLY A 105 2.23 1.14 -22.56
N PHE A 106 1.99 0.20 -21.64
CA PHE A 106 1.54 0.44 -20.26
C PHE A 106 1.90 -0.77 -19.38
N ASP A 107 2.11 -0.54 -18.08
CA ASP A 107 2.79 -1.47 -17.16
C ASP A 107 1.88 -2.49 -16.44
N GLY A 108 0.59 -2.54 -16.81
CA GLY A 108 -0.35 -3.53 -16.33
C GLY A 108 -0.95 -3.25 -14.96
N SER A 109 -0.58 -2.15 -14.29
CA SER A 109 -1.30 -1.71 -13.10
C SER A 109 -2.76 -1.38 -13.47
N TYR A 110 -3.68 -1.57 -12.52
CA TYR A 110 -5.08 -1.22 -12.76
C TYR A 110 -5.23 0.25 -13.16
N GLY A 111 -4.51 1.18 -12.50
CA GLY A 111 -4.52 2.60 -12.85
C GLY A 111 -4.05 2.85 -14.29
N ALA A 112 -2.98 2.20 -14.75
CA ALA A 112 -2.50 2.33 -16.12
C ALA A 112 -3.49 1.73 -17.14
N LEU A 113 -4.10 0.59 -16.82
CA LEU A 113 -5.11 -0.06 -17.65
C LEU A 113 -6.39 0.78 -17.75
N GLU A 114 -6.89 1.31 -16.64
CA GLU A 114 -8.09 2.17 -16.59
C GLU A 114 -7.89 3.46 -17.38
N ARG A 115 -6.74 4.13 -17.20
CA ARG A 115 -6.36 5.31 -17.99
C ARG A 115 -6.30 4.98 -19.48
N ALA A 116 -5.67 3.87 -19.87
CA ALA A 116 -5.57 3.48 -21.27
C ALA A 116 -6.92 3.03 -21.88
N ALA A 117 -7.79 2.41 -21.09
CA ALA A 117 -9.12 1.97 -21.49
C ALA A 117 -10.13 3.14 -21.58
N GLY A 118 -9.80 4.30 -21.03
CA GLY A 118 -10.67 5.49 -21.08
C GLY A 118 -11.97 5.32 -20.29
N VAL A 119 -11.94 4.56 -19.19
CA VAL A 119 -13.11 4.32 -18.32
C VAL A 119 -13.42 5.48 -17.36
N GLY A 120 -12.56 6.51 -17.35
CA GLY A 120 -12.75 7.74 -16.56
C GLY A 120 -12.85 7.49 -15.06
N ASP A 121 -13.60 8.36 -14.37
CA ASP A 121 -13.75 8.33 -12.90
C ASP A 121 -14.49 7.09 -12.38
N GLN A 122 -15.16 6.35 -13.26
CA GLN A 122 -15.78 5.09 -12.90
C GLN A 122 -14.77 3.96 -12.75
N THR A 123 -13.51 4.14 -13.17
CA THR A 123 -12.44 3.13 -13.06
C THR A 123 -12.88 1.76 -13.58
N ARG A 124 -12.38 0.65 -13.04
CA ARG A 124 -12.85 -0.69 -13.41
C ARG A 124 -14.27 -1.04 -12.94
N LEU A 125 -14.98 -0.18 -12.20
CA LEU A 125 -16.42 -0.37 -11.93
C LEU A 125 -17.27 -0.30 -13.20
N ALA A 126 -16.81 0.39 -14.24
CA ALA A 126 -17.48 0.46 -15.54
C ALA A 126 -17.17 -0.74 -16.46
N VAL A 127 -16.32 -1.67 -16.03
CA VAL A 127 -15.95 -2.84 -16.83
C VAL A 127 -17.02 -3.92 -16.66
N ALA A 128 -17.61 -4.34 -17.78
CA ALA A 128 -18.57 -5.44 -17.77
C ALA A 128 -17.81 -6.77 -17.73
N LEU A 129 -18.22 -7.67 -16.84
CA LEU A 129 -17.69 -9.00 -16.65
C LEU A 129 -18.78 -10.06 -16.92
N GLY A 130 -18.35 -11.25 -17.31
CA GLY A 130 -19.23 -12.37 -17.66
C GLY A 130 -18.85 -13.02 -18.99
N GLN A 131 -19.64 -13.99 -19.42
CA GLN A 131 -19.33 -14.84 -20.57
C GLN A 131 -19.13 -14.03 -21.87
N THR A 132 -20.05 -13.10 -22.15
CA THR A 132 -19.98 -12.28 -23.38
C THR A 132 -18.79 -11.31 -23.35
N PRO A 133 -18.56 -10.53 -22.28
CA PRO A 133 -17.35 -9.72 -22.15
C PRO A 133 -16.06 -10.52 -22.33
N LEU A 134 -15.93 -11.69 -21.70
CA LEU A 134 -14.73 -12.53 -21.84
C LEU A 134 -14.54 -13.03 -23.27
N THR A 135 -15.62 -13.46 -23.93
CA THR A 135 -15.60 -13.87 -25.34
C THR A 135 -15.09 -12.75 -26.24
N ASN A 136 -15.56 -11.52 -26.00
CA ASN A 136 -15.13 -10.34 -26.76
C ASN A 136 -13.66 -10.00 -26.49
N ALA A 137 -13.21 -10.08 -25.24
CA ALA A 137 -11.82 -9.86 -24.87
C ALA A 137 -10.87 -10.89 -25.51
N VAL A 138 -11.25 -12.17 -25.53
CA VAL A 138 -10.48 -13.24 -26.20
C VAL A 138 -10.31 -12.95 -27.69
N ARG A 139 -11.41 -12.59 -28.36
CA ARG A 139 -11.39 -12.22 -29.78
C ARG A 139 -10.46 -11.02 -30.03
N GLN A 140 -10.68 -9.91 -29.32
CA GLN A 140 -9.90 -8.67 -29.45
C GLN A 140 -8.39 -8.91 -29.27
N LEU A 141 -8.00 -9.61 -28.20
CA LEU A 141 -6.58 -9.84 -27.90
C LEU A 141 -5.94 -10.85 -28.87
N SER A 142 -6.68 -11.86 -29.35
CA SER A 142 -6.17 -12.84 -30.32
C SER A 142 -5.97 -12.26 -31.73
N GLU A 143 -6.70 -11.19 -32.06
CA GLU A 143 -6.66 -10.53 -33.35
C GLU A 143 -5.69 -9.35 -33.39
N LEU A 144 -5.13 -8.95 -32.24
CA LEU A 144 -4.15 -7.88 -32.16
C LEU A 144 -2.94 -8.17 -33.07
N ARG A 145 -2.55 -7.15 -33.84
CA ARG A 145 -1.35 -7.15 -34.70
C ARG A 145 -0.39 -6.01 -34.37
N ASP A 146 -0.96 -4.87 -33.99
CA ASP A 146 -0.19 -3.67 -33.62
C ASP A 146 -0.86 -2.95 -32.44
N PRO A 147 -0.19 -2.80 -31.28
CA PRO A 147 -0.75 -2.15 -30.10
C PRO A 147 -0.67 -0.63 -30.12
N ILE A 148 0.09 -0.06 -31.08
CA ILE A 148 0.40 1.38 -31.12
C ILE A 148 -0.82 2.27 -31.45
N PRO A 149 -1.71 1.92 -32.40
CA PRO A 149 -2.87 2.76 -32.71
C PRO A 149 -3.76 2.97 -31.49
N ALA A 150 -4.18 4.22 -31.25
CA ALA A 150 -4.95 4.59 -30.04
C ALA A 150 -6.19 3.71 -29.81
N ALA A 151 -6.96 3.42 -30.87
CA ALA A 151 -8.11 2.53 -30.78
C ALA A 151 -7.74 1.11 -30.33
N ASN A 152 -6.62 0.57 -30.83
CA ASN A 152 -6.13 -0.74 -30.41
C ASN A 152 -5.63 -0.72 -28.97
N ARG A 153 -4.95 0.36 -28.56
CA ARG A 153 -4.49 0.55 -27.19
C ARG A 153 -5.66 0.53 -26.21
N THR A 154 -6.72 1.30 -26.49
CA THR A 154 -7.94 1.35 -25.67
C THR A 154 -8.64 0.01 -25.61
N ALA A 155 -8.87 -0.64 -26.76
CA ALA A 155 -9.53 -1.95 -26.80
C ALA A 155 -8.70 -3.05 -26.12
N THR A 156 -7.37 -3.00 -26.22
CA THR A 156 -6.45 -3.92 -25.54
C THR A 156 -6.52 -3.74 -24.04
N ALA A 157 -6.44 -2.50 -23.55
CA ALA A 157 -6.51 -2.21 -22.12
C ALA A 157 -7.85 -2.66 -21.51
N TYR A 158 -8.98 -2.38 -22.17
CA TYR A 158 -10.30 -2.85 -21.73
C TYR A 158 -10.38 -4.39 -21.70
N SER A 159 -9.87 -5.05 -22.75
CA SER A 159 -9.87 -6.52 -22.82
C SER A 159 -8.98 -7.17 -21.75
N LEU A 160 -7.86 -6.53 -21.41
CA LEU A 160 -6.99 -6.97 -20.33
C LEU A 160 -7.65 -6.80 -18.96
N LEU A 161 -8.38 -5.69 -18.72
CA LEU A 161 -9.19 -5.54 -17.49
C LEU A 161 -10.16 -6.70 -17.32
N VAL A 162 -10.84 -7.14 -18.39
CA VAL A 162 -11.75 -8.29 -18.35
C VAL A 162 -10.99 -9.60 -18.06
N VAL A 163 -9.92 -9.88 -18.81
CA VAL A 163 -9.17 -11.14 -18.68
C VAL A 163 -8.48 -11.26 -17.32
N ILE A 164 -7.89 -10.18 -16.79
CA ILE A 164 -7.20 -10.20 -15.51
C ILE A 164 -8.20 -10.48 -14.38
N GLN A 165 -9.34 -9.78 -14.34
CA GLN A 165 -10.40 -9.99 -13.34
C GLN A 165 -11.01 -11.40 -13.42
N MET A 166 -11.32 -11.88 -14.63
CA MET A 166 -11.99 -13.17 -14.83
C MET A 166 -11.04 -14.39 -14.79
N VAL A 167 -9.72 -14.19 -14.79
CA VAL A 167 -8.76 -15.30 -14.71
C VAL A 167 -7.86 -15.14 -13.50
N CYS A 168 -7.04 -14.10 -13.45
CA CYS A 168 -6.02 -13.95 -12.40
C CYS A 168 -6.68 -13.69 -11.04
N GLU A 169 -7.61 -12.74 -10.96
CA GLU A 169 -8.28 -12.42 -9.69
C GLU A 169 -9.21 -13.55 -9.22
N SER A 170 -9.86 -14.23 -10.17
CA SER A 170 -10.65 -15.43 -9.86
C SER A 170 -9.80 -16.59 -9.33
N VAL A 171 -8.55 -16.75 -9.80
CA VAL A 171 -7.62 -17.72 -9.21
C VAL A 171 -7.23 -17.31 -7.80
N ARG A 172 -6.86 -16.03 -7.60
CA ARG A 172 -6.46 -15.45 -6.30
C ARG A 172 -7.56 -15.57 -5.25
N LEU A 173 -8.81 -15.29 -5.62
CA LEU A 173 -9.91 -15.05 -4.69
C LEU A 173 -11.11 -15.96 -5.02
N GLN A 174 -11.44 -16.82 -4.06
CA GLN A 174 -12.61 -17.70 -4.10
C GLN A 174 -13.89 -16.88 -4.27
N TRP A 175 -14.01 -15.79 -3.51
CA TRP A 175 -15.18 -14.92 -3.56
C TRP A 175 -15.47 -14.40 -4.97
N ILE A 176 -14.43 -13.93 -5.69
CA ILE A 176 -14.57 -13.43 -7.07
C ILE A 176 -15.00 -14.55 -8.02
N SER A 177 -14.36 -15.73 -7.91
CA SER A 177 -14.72 -16.86 -8.77
C SER A 177 -16.16 -17.32 -8.56
N ASP A 178 -16.65 -17.32 -7.32
CA ASP A 178 -18.02 -17.73 -7.00
C ASP A 178 -19.02 -16.70 -7.51
N TYR A 179 -18.76 -15.41 -7.27
CA TYR A 179 -19.58 -14.31 -7.76
C TYR A 179 -19.72 -14.32 -9.29
N LEU A 180 -18.61 -14.51 -10.02
CA LEU A 180 -18.63 -14.59 -11.48
C LEU A 180 -19.27 -15.88 -12.00
N THR A 181 -19.15 -17.00 -11.28
CA THR A 181 -19.82 -18.26 -11.64
C THR A 181 -21.33 -18.12 -11.52
N ASP A 182 -21.82 -17.51 -10.44
CA ASP A 182 -23.25 -17.30 -10.20
C ASP A 182 -23.87 -16.35 -11.22
N ASN A 183 -23.07 -15.43 -11.77
CA ASN A 183 -23.51 -14.44 -12.75
C ASN A 183 -22.98 -14.72 -14.16
N TRP A 184 -22.50 -15.93 -14.45
CA TRP A 184 -21.70 -16.23 -15.64
C TRP A 184 -22.32 -15.77 -16.97
N THR A 185 -23.62 -16.01 -17.17
CA THR A 185 -24.32 -15.65 -18.42
C THR A 185 -24.77 -14.18 -18.46
N SER A 186 -24.64 -13.46 -17.35
CA SER A 186 -24.96 -12.04 -17.27
C SER A 186 -23.77 -11.20 -17.73
N SER A 187 -24.04 -9.95 -18.11
CA SER A 187 -22.99 -8.92 -18.27
C SER A 187 -23.14 -7.95 -17.12
N ILE A 188 -22.38 -8.18 -16.07
CA ILE A 188 -22.46 -7.42 -14.81
C ILE A 188 -21.30 -6.46 -14.71
N ASN A 189 -21.55 -5.27 -14.17
CA ASN A 189 -20.47 -4.35 -13.82
C ASN A 189 -19.78 -4.85 -12.54
N THR A 190 -18.48 -4.56 -12.42
CA THR A 190 -17.68 -4.91 -11.25
C THR A 190 -18.27 -4.24 -9.98
N PRO A 191 -18.65 -5.01 -8.94
CA PRO A 191 -19.10 -4.43 -7.68
C PRO A 191 -17.90 -3.88 -6.89
N THR A 192 -18.11 -2.85 -6.07
CA THR A 192 -17.05 -2.25 -5.22
C THR A 192 -16.32 -3.29 -4.36
N ALA A 193 -17.06 -4.24 -3.77
CA ALA A 193 -16.46 -5.31 -2.96
C ALA A 193 -15.43 -6.15 -3.74
N MET A 194 -15.62 -6.36 -5.05
CA MET A 194 -14.65 -7.08 -5.88
C MET A 194 -13.33 -6.32 -5.95
N ILE A 195 -13.39 -5.00 -6.15
CA ILE A 195 -12.21 -4.13 -6.15
C ILE A 195 -11.49 -4.18 -4.81
N ASP A 196 -12.22 -4.08 -3.70
CA ASP A 196 -11.64 -4.14 -2.35
C ASP A 196 -10.90 -5.48 -2.11
N TYR A 197 -11.43 -6.60 -2.64
CA TYR A 197 -10.75 -7.89 -2.56
C TYR A 197 -9.49 -7.94 -3.44
N GLU A 198 -9.56 -7.46 -4.69
CA GLU A 198 -8.43 -7.42 -5.62
C GLU A 198 -7.25 -6.63 -5.06
N THR A 199 -7.53 -5.51 -4.39
CA THR A 199 -6.50 -4.65 -3.78
C THR A 199 -5.98 -5.18 -2.46
N SER A 200 -6.54 -6.26 -1.92
CA SER A 200 -6.19 -6.81 -0.59
C SER A 200 -5.57 -8.21 -0.63
N TRP A 201 -5.28 -8.77 -1.81
CA TRP A 201 -4.86 -10.18 -1.91
C TRP A 201 -3.57 -10.49 -1.14
N GLY A 202 -2.54 -9.65 -1.25
CA GLY A 202 -1.28 -9.81 -0.53
C GLY A 202 -1.46 -9.66 0.97
N THR A 203 -2.25 -8.67 1.38
CA THR A 203 -2.59 -8.34 2.78
C THR A 203 -3.35 -9.49 3.45
N LEU A 204 -4.36 -10.03 2.77
CA LEU A 204 -5.13 -11.19 3.22
C LEU A 204 -4.26 -12.46 3.27
N SER A 205 -3.40 -12.66 2.28
CA SER A 205 -2.48 -13.80 2.26
C SER A 205 -1.51 -13.76 3.44
N GLU A 206 -0.92 -12.58 3.70
CA GLU A 206 -0.02 -12.35 4.84
C GLU A 206 -0.73 -12.53 6.17
N ALA A 207 -1.93 -11.96 6.34
CA ALA A 207 -2.75 -12.12 7.54
C ALA A 207 -2.93 -13.60 7.91
N LEU A 208 -3.17 -14.44 6.91
CA LEU A 208 -3.39 -15.87 7.11
C LEU A 208 -2.09 -16.62 7.40
N ILE A 209 -0.97 -16.24 6.78
CA ILE A 209 0.35 -16.81 7.09
C ILE A 209 0.77 -16.45 8.53
N HIS A 210 0.63 -15.20 8.93
CA HIS A 210 0.93 -14.77 10.30
C HIS A 210 0.08 -15.47 11.35
N ALA A 211 -1.20 -15.75 11.05
CA ALA A 211 -2.07 -16.53 11.94
C ALA A 211 -1.62 -18.00 12.12
N GLU A 212 -0.77 -18.53 11.23
CA GLU A 212 -0.15 -19.85 11.40
C GLU A 212 1.23 -19.77 12.10
N GLN A 213 1.93 -18.63 11.98
CA GLN A 213 3.17 -18.37 12.73
C GLN A 213 2.87 -18.09 14.22
N ASP A 214 1.75 -17.42 14.50
CA ASP A 214 1.27 -17.03 15.82
C ASP A 214 -0.22 -17.38 15.94
N PRO A 215 -0.55 -18.58 16.46
CA PRO A 215 -1.92 -19.08 16.46
C PRO A 215 -2.82 -18.48 17.54
N ASP A 216 -2.31 -17.55 18.37
CA ASP A 216 -3.14 -16.85 19.35
C ASP A 216 -4.16 -15.96 18.61
N PRO A 217 -5.48 -16.17 18.78
CA PRO A 217 -6.49 -15.33 18.14
C PRO A 217 -6.40 -13.85 18.54
N GLN A 218 -5.83 -13.52 19.70
CA GLN A 218 -5.60 -12.14 20.13
C GLN A 218 -4.48 -11.47 19.34
N HIS A 219 -3.62 -12.25 18.69
CA HIS A 219 -2.54 -11.77 17.83
C HIS A 219 -2.91 -11.85 16.34
N PHE A 220 -4.20 -11.93 16.01
CA PHE A 220 -4.62 -12.01 14.62
C PHE A 220 -4.26 -10.73 13.85
N ARG A 221 -3.73 -11.02 12.66
CA ARG A 221 -3.08 -10.26 11.60
C ARG A 221 -3.95 -9.48 10.60
N LEU A 222 -5.00 -8.73 10.89
CA LEU A 222 -5.63 -7.85 9.89
C LEU A 222 -6.20 -6.51 10.43
N PRO A 223 -5.73 -5.34 9.92
CA PRO A 223 -6.34 -4.05 10.24
C PRO A 223 -7.83 -3.96 9.87
N THR A 224 -8.55 -3.01 10.46
CA THR A 224 -9.91 -2.67 10.03
C THR A 224 -9.92 -2.35 8.53
N ASN A 225 -10.88 -2.94 7.81
CA ASN A 225 -10.92 -2.93 6.36
C ASN A 225 -12.34 -2.83 5.83
N ASN A 226 -12.47 -2.38 4.58
CA ASN A 226 -13.75 -2.25 3.87
C ASN A 226 -14.47 -3.60 3.63
N LEU A 227 -13.75 -4.72 3.77
CA LEU A 227 -14.29 -6.08 3.58
C LEU A 227 -15.03 -6.61 4.82
N GLY A 228 -14.89 -5.95 5.98
CA GLY A 228 -15.45 -6.41 7.25
C GLY A 228 -14.85 -7.73 7.75
N ILE A 229 -13.68 -8.13 7.25
CA ILE A 229 -13.00 -9.37 7.67
C ILE A 229 -12.21 -9.10 8.94
N THR A 230 -12.42 -9.93 9.97
CA THR A 230 -11.83 -9.73 11.30
C THR A 230 -11.12 -10.96 11.86
N ASN A 231 -11.10 -12.08 11.13
CA ASN A 231 -10.51 -13.32 11.61
C ASN A 231 -9.97 -14.20 10.47
N ALA A 232 -9.05 -15.09 10.82
CA ALA A 232 -8.37 -15.98 9.88
C ALA A 232 -9.31 -16.95 9.14
N ALA A 233 -10.44 -17.35 9.72
CA ALA A 233 -11.39 -18.24 9.04
C ALA A 233 -12.11 -17.52 7.90
N SER A 234 -12.53 -16.27 8.12
CA SER A 234 -13.10 -15.40 7.09
C SER A 234 -12.09 -15.09 5.98
N VAL A 235 -10.81 -14.85 6.32
CA VAL A 235 -9.73 -14.71 5.32
C VAL A 235 -9.58 -15.98 4.46
N ALA A 236 -9.53 -17.16 5.09
CA ALA A 236 -9.44 -18.43 4.38
C ALA A 236 -10.66 -18.71 3.49
N ALA A 237 -11.85 -18.21 3.85
CA ALA A 237 -13.05 -18.37 3.05
C ALA A 237 -12.98 -17.60 1.72
N VAL A 238 -12.38 -16.41 1.71
CA VAL A 238 -12.32 -15.53 0.53
C VAL A 238 -11.12 -15.81 -0.38
N LEU A 239 -10.01 -16.34 0.16
CA LEU A 239 -8.83 -16.67 -0.63
C LEU A 239 -9.04 -17.95 -1.45
N GLY A 240 -8.70 -17.87 -2.74
CA GLY A 240 -8.58 -19.02 -3.63
C GLY A 240 -7.19 -19.67 -3.53
N ILE A 241 -6.14 -18.84 -3.48
CA ILE A 241 -4.74 -19.25 -3.31
C ILE A 241 -3.95 -18.12 -2.64
N LEU A 242 -3.01 -18.47 -1.75
CA LEU A 242 -2.22 -17.48 -1.00
C LEU A 242 -0.99 -17.04 -1.78
N LEU A 243 -0.66 -15.76 -1.66
CA LEU A 243 0.62 -15.20 -2.05
C LEU A 243 1.71 -15.56 -1.03
N TYR A 244 2.86 -16.03 -1.51
CA TYR A 244 4.08 -16.15 -0.70
C TYR A 244 5.08 -15.06 -1.12
N ARG A 245 5.17 -13.98 -0.33
CA ARG A 245 6.19 -12.94 -0.53
C ARG A 245 7.54 -13.34 0.05
N THR A 246 8.61 -12.79 -0.51
CA THR A 246 9.98 -12.93 0.01
C THR A 246 10.54 -11.55 0.32
N VAL A 247 11.45 -11.46 1.29
CA VAL A 247 12.21 -10.22 1.54
C VAL A 247 13.34 -10.15 0.53
N PRO A 248 13.51 -9.01 -0.18
CA PRO A 248 14.64 -8.83 -1.08
C PRO A 248 15.97 -9.07 -0.36
N GLY A 249 16.81 -9.97 -0.89
CA GLY A 249 18.14 -10.25 -0.35
C GLY A 249 18.19 -11.22 0.84
N SER A 250 17.06 -11.77 1.31
CA SER A 250 17.11 -12.80 2.35
C SER A 250 17.60 -14.15 1.77
N SER A 251 18.73 -14.63 2.27
CA SER A 251 19.15 -16.02 2.04
C SER A 251 18.16 -16.93 2.79
N ARG A 252 17.45 -17.81 2.07
CA ARG A 252 16.53 -18.78 2.68
C ARG A 252 17.25 -19.56 3.78
N PRO A 253 16.78 -19.49 5.04
CA PRO A 253 17.15 -20.50 6.02
C PRO A 253 16.71 -21.87 5.48
N ARG A 254 17.47 -22.93 5.80
CA ARG A 254 16.92 -24.28 5.67
C ARG A 254 15.66 -24.34 6.54
N ARG A 255 14.57 -24.93 6.02
CA ARG A 255 13.36 -25.19 6.79
C ARG A 255 13.73 -26.01 8.02
N ASP A 256 13.96 -25.35 9.14
CA ASP A 256 14.00 -26.00 10.44
C ASP A 256 12.54 -26.27 10.81
N ALA A 257 12.23 -27.53 11.12
CA ALA A 257 10.88 -28.04 11.33
C ALA A 257 10.16 -27.48 12.58
N ALA A 258 10.72 -26.46 13.24
CA ALA A 258 10.27 -26.02 14.56
C ALA A 258 9.07 -25.04 14.52
N SER A 259 8.86 -24.30 13.42
CA SER A 259 7.68 -23.44 13.27
C SER A 259 7.22 -23.34 11.81
N PRO A 260 5.93 -23.59 11.51
CA PRO A 260 5.35 -23.40 10.18
C PRO A 260 5.65 -21.99 9.66
N TRP A 261 6.11 -21.89 8.41
CA TRP A 261 6.36 -20.61 7.74
C TRP A 261 7.39 -19.72 8.45
N SER A 262 8.30 -20.29 9.23
CA SER A 262 9.38 -19.56 9.94
C SER A 262 10.33 -18.78 9.02
N ASP A 263 10.35 -19.08 7.73
CA ASP A 263 11.09 -18.34 6.71
C ASP A 263 10.35 -17.10 6.18
N TYR A 264 9.05 -16.97 6.50
CA TYR A 264 8.25 -15.81 6.16
C TYR A 264 8.48 -14.65 7.15
N PRO A 265 8.52 -13.39 6.71
CA PRO A 265 8.79 -12.25 7.59
C PRO A 265 7.77 -12.13 8.73
N ILE A 266 8.27 -11.87 9.95
CA ILE A 266 7.43 -11.71 11.14
C ILE A 266 6.66 -10.38 11.10
N GLY A 267 7.26 -9.31 10.58
CA GLY A 267 6.61 -8.03 10.32
C GLY A 267 5.95 -7.97 8.94
N ARG A 268 5.40 -6.81 8.60
CA ARG A 268 4.74 -6.52 7.33
C ARG A 268 5.59 -5.65 6.42
N ALA A 269 5.23 -5.57 5.14
CA ALA A 269 5.74 -4.49 4.30
C ALA A 269 4.97 -3.20 4.61
N LEU A 270 5.65 -2.15 5.08
CA LEU A 270 5.05 -0.88 5.51
C LEU A 270 5.78 0.31 4.90
N VAL A 271 5.07 1.43 4.73
CA VAL A 271 5.64 2.69 4.26
C VAL A 271 5.71 3.70 5.39
N GLN A 272 6.85 4.37 5.51
CA GLN A 272 6.98 5.61 6.27
C GLN A 272 7.20 6.76 5.29
N VAL A 273 6.29 7.74 5.29
CA VAL A 273 6.54 9.05 4.68
C VAL A 273 7.23 9.92 5.74
N PHE A 274 8.44 10.38 5.46
CA PHE A 274 9.22 11.17 6.41
C PHE A 274 8.85 12.64 6.38
N TRP A 275 8.74 13.20 5.17
CA TRP A 275 8.36 14.58 4.93
C TRP A 275 7.99 14.81 3.47
N ILE A 276 7.23 15.88 3.25
CA ILE A 276 7.03 16.48 1.92
C ILE A 276 7.55 17.91 2.02
N ARG A 277 8.54 18.24 1.20
CA ARG A 277 9.17 19.56 1.18
C ARG A 277 8.71 20.31 -0.05
N ILE A 278 8.23 21.53 0.16
CA ILE A 278 7.87 22.45 -0.91
C ILE A 278 9.16 23.14 -1.36
N GLU A 279 9.48 23.04 -2.64
CA GLU A 279 10.77 23.49 -3.17
C GLU A 279 10.57 24.71 -4.07
N ASN A 280 9.39 24.84 -4.68
CA ASN A 280 8.88 26.06 -5.28
C ASN A 280 7.36 26.14 -5.06
N ILE A 281 6.89 27.31 -4.64
CA ILE A 281 5.48 27.64 -4.46
C ILE A 281 5.22 28.95 -5.22
N ASP A 282 4.90 28.83 -6.51
CA ASP A 282 4.76 29.95 -7.47
C ASP A 282 6.05 30.77 -7.75
N GLY A 283 6.97 30.90 -6.80
CA GLY A 283 7.97 31.96 -6.78
C GLY A 283 7.89 32.80 -5.49
N GLU A 284 6.95 32.49 -4.61
CA GLU A 284 6.72 33.15 -3.33
C GLU A 284 7.59 32.63 -2.18
N ASN A 285 7.74 33.46 -1.13
CA ASN A 285 8.43 33.10 0.10
C ASN A 285 8.05 34.04 1.27
N PRO A 286 7.19 33.61 2.21
CA PRO A 286 6.41 32.37 2.17
C PRO A 286 5.29 32.44 1.11
N GLY A 287 4.81 31.28 0.66
CA GLY A 287 3.52 31.15 -0.04
C GLY A 287 2.43 30.57 0.89
N GLU A 288 1.18 30.61 0.46
CA GLU A 288 -0.03 30.25 1.21
C GLU A 288 -0.54 28.84 0.81
N LEU A 289 0.18 27.79 1.23
CA LEU A 289 -0.09 26.40 0.81
C LEU A 289 -1.40 25.84 1.38
N TYR A 290 -2.27 25.34 0.52
CA TYR A 290 -3.43 24.54 0.91
C TYR A 290 -3.63 23.32 0.00
N GLY A 291 -4.67 22.52 0.30
CA GLY A 291 -5.04 21.35 -0.48
C GLY A 291 -4.87 20.08 0.34
N LYS A 292 -4.50 18.99 -0.33
CA LYS A 292 -4.55 17.66 0.27
C LYS A 292 -3.44 16.73 -0.17
N VAL A 293 -3.00 15.92 0.79
CA VAL A 293 -2.15 14.76 0.57
C VAL A 293 -2.75 13.58 1.32
N TYR A 294 -2.95 12.47 0.63
CA TYR A 294 -3.44 11.24 1.25
C TYR A 294 -2.80 10.02 0.64
N ALA A 295 -2.64 8.98 1.46
CA ALA A 295 -2.19 7.66 1.01
C ALA A 295 -3.39 6.73 0.85
N GLU A 296 -3.34 5.86 -0.16
CA GLU A 296 -4.32 4.79 -0.37
C GLU A 296 -3.56 3.46 -0.44
N ASP A 297 -3.98 2.49 0.37
CA ASP A 297 -3.46 1.13 0.35
C ASP A 297 -4.61 0.12 0.38
N ALA A 298 -4.29 -1.17 0.54
CA ALA A 298 -5.25 -2.26 0.59
C ALA A 298 -6.42 -2.04 1.58
N MET A 299 -6.23 -1.26 2.65
CA MET A 299 -7.24 -1.05 3.69
C MET A 299 -7.95 0.31 3.54
N GLY A 300 -7.68 1.08 2.48
CA GLY A 300 -8.35 2.33 2.15
C GLY A 300 -7.48 3.57 2.30
N SER A 301 -8.13 4.74 2.25
CA SER A 301 -7.48 6.04 2.18
C SER A 301 -7.23 6.68 3.55
N GLN A 302 -6.13 7.40 3.71
CA GLN A 302 -5.74 8.10 4.94
C GLN A 302 -5.08 9.45 4.64
N TRP A 303 -5.49 10.49 5.38
CA TRP A 303 -4.89 11.82 5.25
C TRP A 303 -3.46 11.85 5.81
N LEU A 304 -2.56 12.46 5.04
CA LEU A 304 -1.24 12.87 5.50
C LEU A 304 -1.22 14.37 5.77
N PHE A 305 -1.89 15.16 4.92
CA PHE A 305 -2.04 16.61 5.02
C PHE A 305 -3.40 17.01 4.45
N TYR A 306 -4.07 17.95 5.11
CA TYR A 306 -5.28 18.60 4.59
C TYR A 306 -5.40 20.00 5.16
N ARG A 307 -5.51 20.99 4.27
CA ARG A 307 -5.82 22.38 4.62
C ARG A 307 -6.86 22.90 3.62
N GLU A 308 -7.91 23.49 4.16
CA GLU A 308 -8.85 24.27 3.34
C GLU A 308 -8.19 25.56 2.87
N ARG A 309 -8.70 26.14 1.77
CA ARG A 309 -8.15 27.36 1.16
C ARG A 309 -7.95 28.50 2.16
N ASP A 310 -8.90 28.72 3.07
CA ASP A 310 -8.84 29.81 4.03
C ASP A 310 -8.07 29.46 5.33
N CYS A 311 -7.62 28.21 5.44
CA CYS A 311 -6.85 27.66 6.56
C CYS A 311 -5.47 27.20 6.06
N TYR A 312 -4.85 27.94 5.15
CA TYR A 312 -3.57 27.60 4.54
C TYR A 312 -2.43 27.52 5.56
N GLN A 313 -1.33 26.90 5.14
CA GLN A 313 -0.06 26.88 5.84
C GLN A 313 0.91 27.82 5.11
N GLU A 314 1.47 28.80 5.82
CA GLU A 314 2.59 29.58 5.29
C GLU A 314 3.83 28.69 5.15
N VAL A 315 4.38 28.58 3.94
CA VAL A 315 5.56 27.76 3.67
C VAL A 315 6.46 28.43 2.63
N GLY A 316 7.75 28.54 2.93
CA GLY A 316 8.76 28.99 1.96
C GLY A 316 9.46 27.82 1.26
N PRO A 317 10.23 28.09 0.18
CA PRO A 317 11.11 27.10 -0.43
C PRO A 317 12.02 26.42 0.60
N GLY A 318 12.01 25.10 0.62
CA GLY A 318 12.73 24.26 1.60
C GLY A 318 11.92 23.94 2.86
N GLY A 319 10.74 24.55 3.04
CA GLY A 319 9.81 24.26 4.13
C GLY A 319 9.03 22.96 3.90
N THR A 320 8.62 22.30 4.98
CA THR A 320 7.87 21.04 4.93
C THR A 320 6.39 21.25 5.24
N VAL A 321 5.53 20.44 4.63
CA VAL A 321 4.11 20.40 5.00
C VAL A 321 3.96 19.86 6.43
N GLU A 322 3.01 20.40 7.18
CA GLU A 322 2.67 19.94 8.52
C GLU A 322 1.74 18.72 8.44
N PHE A 323 2.27 17.53 8.65
CA PHE A 323 1.44 16.32 8.64
C PHE A 323 0.39 16.33 9.77
N MET A 324 -0.73 15.68 9.50
CA MET A 324 -1.82 15.40 10.45
C MET A 324 -2.12 13.90 10.58
N GLY A 325 -1.26 13.06 10.02
CA GLY A 325 -1.42 11.62 9.92
C GLY A 325 -0.14 10.96 9.37
N PRO A 326 -0.20 9.67 9.00
CA PRO A 326 -1.41 8.86 8.88
C PRO A 326 -1.93 8.34 10.23
N SER A 327 -3.18 7.85 10.28
CA SER A 327 -3.78 7.27 11.51
C SER A 327 -3.29 5.84 11.81
N ARG A 328 -2.67 5.21 10.81
CA ARG A 328 -1.97 3.92 10.86
C ARG A 328 -0.84 3.93 9.84
N ALA A 329 0.14 3.04 9.99
CA ALA A 329 1.15 2.81 8.97
C ALA A 329 0.49 2.43 7.63
N ILE A 330 1.07 2.90 6.54
CA ILE A 330 0.60 2.61 5.18
C ILE A 330 1.10 1.21 4.82
N LEU A 331 0.21 0.34 4.36
CA LEU A 331 0.56 -1.01 3.94
C LEU A 331 1.23 -0.99 2.56
N ALA A 332 2.26 -1.83 2.39
CA ALA A 332 2.94 -2.06 1.12
C ALA A 332 3.00 -3.54 0.74
N THR A 333 2.11 -4.35 1.33
CA THR A 333 1.86 -5.76 0.98
C THR A 333 1.18 -5.90 -0.38
N ASP A 334 0.34 -4.93 -0.71
CA ASP A 334 -0.30 -4.72 -2.00
C ASP A 334 0.09 -3.33 -2.53
N PRO A 335 -0.27 -2.99 -3.79
CA PRO A 335 0.00 -1.66 -4.33
C PRO A 335 -0.59 -0.55 -3.44
N PHE A 336 0.15 0.53 -3.31
CA PHE A 336 -0.30 1.74 -2.62
C PHE A 336 -0.02 2.97 -3.48
N ALA A 337 -0.72 4.06 -3.19
CA ALA A 337 -0.55 5.35 -3.83
C ALA A 337 -0.40 6.47 -2.79
N ILE A 338 0.43 7.47 -3.08
CA ILE A 338 0.44 8.76 -2.38
C ILE A 338 -0.07 9.80 -3.37
N ASN A 339 -1.23 10.37 -3.07
CA ASN A 339 -1.91 11.35 -3.90
C ASN A 339 -1.59 12.76 -3.38
N LEU A 340 -1.14 13.64 -4.27
CA LEU A 340 -0.83 15.03 -3.97
C LEU A 340 -1.70 15.94 -4.84
N ASP A 341 -2.41 16.88 -4.21
CA ASP A 341 -3.19 17.93 -4.84
C ASP A 341 -3.02 19.20 -4.01
N LEU A 342 -1.97 19.96 -4.32
CA LEU A 342 -1.47 21.08 -3.54
C LEU A 342 -1.56 22.37 -4.36
N TRP A 343 -1.98 23.43 -3.67
CA TRP A 343 -2.29 24.73 -4.24
C TRP A 343 -1.66 25.82 -3.41
N ASP A 344 -1.37 26.93 -4.06
CA ASP A 344 -1.00 28.18 -3.44
C ASP A 344 -2.18 29.14 -3.56
N ARG A 345 -2.49 29.83 -2.48
CA ARG A 345 -3.62 30.75 -2.43
C ARG A 345 -3.16 32.14 -2.84
N ASP A 346 -3.89 32.73 -3.77
CA ASP A 346 -3.74 34.14 -4.08
C ASP A 346 -4.68 35.00 -3.24
N ALA A 347 -4.12 36.08 -2.69
CA ALA A 347 -4.87 37.10 -1.96
C ALA A 347 -5.55 38.12 -2.89
N ASP A 348 -5.13 38.20 -4.15
CA ASP A 348 -5.67 39.14 -5.13
C ASP A 348 -6.77 38.50 -6.02
N ALA A 349 -7.06 39.10 -7.18
CA ALA A 349 -8.11 38.61 -8.08
C ALA A 349 -7.63 37.49 -9.02
N SER A 350 -6.36 37.09 -8.98
CA SER A 350 -5.84 35.95 -9.73
C SER A 350 -6.40 34.63 -9.19
N PRO A 351 -6.50 33.61 -10.05
CA PRO A 351 -6.83 32.26 -9.60
C PRO A 351 -5.64 31.64 -8.89
N ASP A 352 -5.89 31.01 -7.75
CA ASP A 352 -4.94 30.17 -7.01
C ASP A 352 -4.12 29.24 -7.92
N ASP A 353 -2.83 29.12 -7.59
CA ASP A 353 -1.87 28.42 -8.41
C ASP A 353 -1.69 26.96 -7.98
N LYS A 354 -1.84 26.07 -8.96
CA LYS A 354 -1.66 24.63 -8.74
C LYS A 354 -0.18 24.29 -8.65
N ILE A 355 0.27 24.01 -7.44
CA ILE A 355 1.65 23.69 -7.11
C ILE A 355 1.99 22.26 -7.52
N VAL A 356 1.14 21.28 -7.20
CA VAL A 356 1.34 19.86 -7.54
C VAL A 356 -0.01 19.17 -7.75
N GLN A 357 -0.10 18.34 -8.80
CA GLN A 357 -1.16 17.34 -8.96
C GLN A 357 -0.57 16.06 -9.54
N GLU A 358 -0.19 15.12 -8.69
CA GLU A 358 0.44 13.85 -9.10
C GLU A 358 0.07 12.71 -8.14
N VAL A 359 0.26 11.48 -8.61
CA VAL A 359 0.11 10.25 -7.84
C VAL A 359 1.43 9.49 -7.88
N ILE A 360 2.01 9.22 -6.71
CA ILE A 360 3.15 8.32 -6.56
C ILE A 360 2.59 6.92 -6.34
N GLU A 361 2.64 6.07 -7.37
CA GLU A 361 2.23 4.67 -7.29
C GLU A 361 3.43 3.77 -6.93
N TRP A 362 3.21 2.81 -6.02
CA TRP A 362 4.17 1.75 -5.71
C TRP A 362 3.51 0.39 -5.85
N ASN A 363 4.13 -0.50 -6.62
CA ASN A 363 3.64 -1.85 -6.84
C ASN A 363 4.63 -2.89 -6.26
N PRO A 364 4.31 -3.63 -5.18
CA PRO A 364 5.24 -4.60 -4.58
C PRO A 364 5.66 -5.73 -5.52
N TYR A 365 4.95 -5.91 -6.64
CA TYR A 365 5.22 -6.93 -7.65
C TYR A 365 6.18 -6.44 -8.76
N ASP A 366 6.53 -5.15 -8.79
CA ASP A 366 7.55 -4.59 -9.68
C ASP A 366 8.94 -4.94 -9.17
N VAL A 367 9.68 -5.70 -9.97
CA VAL A 367 11.01 -6.21 -9.65
C VAL A 367 12.10 -5.14 -9.57
N THR A 368 11.81 -3.92 -10.06
CA THR A 368 12.73 -2.79 -9.97
C THR A 368 12.66 -2.07 -8.62
N ASN A 369 11.64 -2.37 -7.82
CA ASN A 369 11.43 -1.73 -6.53
C ASN A 369 12.51 -2.10 -5.51
N ARG A 370 12.90 -1.09 -4.72
CA ARG A 370 13.93 -1.21 -3.70
C ARG A 370 13.33 -0.97 -2.32
N TYR A 371 13.25 -2.03 -1.55
CA TYR A 371 12.87 -1.97 -0.15
C TYR A 371 14.04 -1.50 0.72
N ASP A 372 13.71 -1.04 1.92
CA ASP A 372 14.65 -0.72 3.01
C ASP A 372 15.67 0.37 2.65
N GLN A 373 15.28 1.27 1.73
CA GLN A 373 16.06 2.41 1.27
C GLN A 373 15.19 3.67 1.25
N ILE A 374 15.80 4.83 1.54
CA ILE A 374 15.14 6.12 1.38
C ILE A 374 14.95 6.39 -0.11
N ILE A 375 13.72 6.73 -0.49
CA ILE A 375 13.33 7.16 -1.81
C ILE A 375 12.97 8.64 -1.72
N ALA A 376 13.62 9.45 -2.56
CA ALA A 376 13.26 10.85 -2.75
C ALA A 376 12.63 11.00 -4.14
N ARG A 377 11.37 11.40 -4.18
CA ARG A 377 10.60 11.59 -5.41
C ARG A 377 10.32 13.08 -5.60
N ARG A 378 10.83 13.64 -6.69
CA ARG A 378 10.40 14.96 -7.19
C ARG A 378 9.03 14.82 -7.84
N VAL A 379 8.16 15.76 -7.55
CA VAL A 379 6.77 15.83 -8.00
C VAL A 379 6.57 17.24 -8.56
N ASP A 380 6.35 17.35 -9.87
CA ASP A 380 6.29 18.63 -10.58
C ASP A 380 4.84 19.03 -10.86
N GLY A 381 4.51 20.31 -10.66
CA GLY A 381 3.28 20.92 -11.14
C GLY A 381 3.55 22.11 -12.05
N GLN A 382 2.48 22.82 -12.42
CA GLN A 382 2.58 23.92 -13.37
C GLN A 382 3.30 25.13 -12.76
N TYR A 383 3.04 25.42 -11.49
CA TYR A 383 3.52 26.62 -10.80
C TYR A 383 4.49 26.29 -9.65
N GLY A 384 4.79 25.02 -9.42
CA GLY A 384 5.67 24.64 -8.33
C GLY A 384 6.12 23.19 -8.42
N TRP A 385 6.84 22.76 -7.40
CA TRP A 385 7.24 21.37 -7.25
C TRP A 385 7.56 21.06 -5.79
N ALA A 386 7.42 19.78 -5.45
CA ALA A 386 7.71 19.26 -4.14
C ALA A 386 8.64 18.04 -4.22
N THR A 387 9.32 17.76 -3.11
CA THR A 387 10.04 16.51 -2.90
C THR A 387 9.33 15.69 -1.83
N VAL A 388 8.89 14.48 -2.16
CA VAL A 388 8.36 13.50 -1.21
C VAL A 388 9.47 12.52 -0.83
N VAL A 389 9.75 12.39 0.47
CA VAL A 389 10.72 11.43 0.97
C VAL A 389 10.05 10.36 1.82
N TYR A 390 10.23 9.11 1.40
CA TYR A 390 9.61 7.95 2.04
C TYR A 390 10.52 6.72 1.96
N MET A 391 10.17 5.68 2.69
CA MET A 391 10.81 4.36 2.59
C MET A 391 9.75 3.28 2.67
N VAL A 392 9.89 2.27 1.80
CA VAL A 392 9.11 1.04 1.88
C VAL A 392 9.95 -0.01 2.60
N MET A 393 9.57 -0.35 3.82
CA MET A 393 10.25 -1.34 4.65
C MET A 393 9.71 -2.72 4.30
N SER A 394 10.59 -3.71 4.10
CA SER A 394 10.19 -5.06 3.72
C SER A 394 9.69 -5.88 4.92
N ASN A 395 10.12 -5.54 6.13
CA ASN A 395 9.82 -6.24 7.36
C ASN A 395 9.74 -5.25 8.53
N ALA A 396 8.55 -4.74 8.81
CA ALA A 396 8.30 -3.67 9.77
C ALA A 396 7.03 -3.93 10.61
N ALA A 397 6.95 -3.22 11.74
CA ALA A 397 5.76 -3.12 12.59
C ALA A 397 5.27 -1.68 12.62
N GLU A 398 4.00 -1.47 12.99
CA GLU A 398 3.50 -0.17 13.38
C GLU A 398 3.82 0.07 14.86
N ALA A 399 4.49 1.18 15.17
CA ALA A 399 4.61 1.68 16.53
C ALA A 399 3.54 2.76 16.75
N ARG A 400 2.72 2.59 17.80
CA ARG A 400 1.80 3.61 18.31
C ARG A 400 2.42 4.31 19.50
N ILE A 401 2.53 5.63 19.40
CA ILE A 401 3.31 6.46 20.32
C ILE A 401 2.37 7.41 21.08
N GLU A 402 2.45 7.37 22.40
CA GLU A 402 1.80 8.33 23.29
C GLU A 402 2.86 9.00 24.18
N ILE A 403 2.88 10.33 24.19
CA ILE A 403 3.80 11.09 25.04
C ILE A 403 2.99 11.75 26.16
N ILE A 404 3.25 11.36 27.40
CA ILE A 404 2.60 11.90 28.60
C ILE A 404 3.54 12.90 29.27
N MET A 405 3.04 14.12 29.53
CA MET A 405 3.78 15.09 30.33
C MET A 405 3.69 14.69 31.81
N ASN A 406 4.80 14.36 32.48
CA ASN A 406 4.74 14.08 33.92
C ASN A 406 4.96 15.35 34.75
N ASN A 407 5.89 16.21 34.33
CA ASN A 407 6.14 17.53 34.93
C ASN A 407 6.64 18.52 33.87
N GLY A 408 6.07 19.72 33.81
CA GLY A 408 6.58 20.82 32.98
C GLY A 408 7.80 21.46 33.63
N ASP A 409 7.60 21.96 34.84
CA ASP A 409 8.59 22.69 35.64
C ASP A 409 8.06 22.98 37.07
N ASP A 410 7.17 22.11 37.57
CA ASP A 410 6.32 22.31 38.75
C ASP A 410 5.15 23.32 38.55
N GLU A 411 4.86 23.76 37.32
CA GLU A 411 3.64 24.51 36.96
C GLU A 411 2.49 23.63 36.39
N ASP A 412 1.25 24.10 36.53
CA ASP A 412 0.04 23.45 36.01
C ASP A 412 -1.03 24.48 35.56
N PRO A 413 -1.25 24.69 34.26
CA PRO A 413 -0.59 24.03 33.13
C PRO A 413 0.80 24.61 32.83
N ALA A 414 1.66 23.78 32.21
CA ALA A 414 2.90 24.19 31.57
C ALA A 414 2.62 24.78 30.17
N ASN A 415 3.30 25.86 29.79
CA ASN A 415 3.22 26.49 28.47
C ASN A 415 4.22 25.87 27.48
N VAL A 416 3.94 24.65 27.03
CA VAL A 416 4.87 23.79 26.27
C VAL A 416 5.11 24.26 24.84
N TYR A 417 6.38 24.32 24.45
CA TYR A 417 6.82 24.42 23.05
C TYR A 417 8.07 23.55 22.78
N GLY A 418 8.43 23.38 21.50
CA GLY A 418 9.60 22.60 21.08
C GLY A 418 9.25 21.52 20.05
N SER A 419 9.99 20.41 20.06
CA SER A 419 9.81 19.33 19.08
C SER A 419 9.93 17.93 19.69
N ILE A 420 9.15 17.00 19.16
CA ILE A 420 9.31 15.56 19.35
C ILE A 420 9.42 14.91 17.98
N ALA A 421 10.40 14.03 17.79
CA ALA A 421 10.59 13.29 16.55
C ALA A 421 10.87 11.80 16.81
N ALA A 422 10.46 10.94 15.88
CA ALA A 422 10.81 9.52 15.84
C ALA A 422 11.83 9.26 14.74
N ARG A 423 12.91 8.55 15.05
CA ARG A 423 13.78 7.95 14.03
C ARG A 423 13.38 6.52 13.79
N SER A 424 12.99 6.25 12.55
CA SER A 424 12.63 4.92 12.09
C SER A 424 13.46 4.51 10.88
N GLY A 425 14.26 3.46 11.06
CA GLY A 425 15.21 2.99 10.06
C GLY A 425 16.27 4.03 9.73
N ALA A 426 16.11 4.70 8.58
CA ALA A 426 17.09 5.61 8.02
C ALA A 426 16.68 7.10 8.11
N GLY A 427 15.43 7.41 8.46
CA GLY A 427 14.90 8.78 8.47
C GLY A 427 14.20 9.15 9.78
N ASP A 428 13.99 10.44 9.95
CA ASP A 428 13.31 11.04 11.10
C ASP A 428 11.93 11.55 10.70
N VAL A 429 10.97 11.45 11.63
CA VAL A 429 9.56 11.76 11.48
C VAL A 429 9.16 12.72 12.60
N THR A 430 8.69 13.92 12.28
CA THR A 430 8.27 14.90 13.29
C THR A 430 6.91 14.53 13.87
N LEU A 431 6.84 14.18 15.15
CA LEU A 431 5.60 13.82 15.83
C LEU A 431 4.90 15.04 16.44
N PHE A 432 5.68 16.03 16.88
CA PHE A 432 5.20 17.27 17.48
C PHE A 432 6.16 18.39 17.15
N TYR A 433 5.62 19.55 16.81
CA TYR A 433 6.39 20.78 16.72
C TYR A 433 5.50 21.96 17.07
N LYS A 434 5.97 22.79 18.00
CA LYS A 434 5.39 24.10 18.30
C LYS A 434 6.51 25.13 18.46
N PRO A 435 6.50 26.23 17.69
CA PRO A 435 7.41 27.34 17.97
C PRO A 435 7.03 28.01 19.29
N LYS A 436 7.97 28.72 19.91
CA LYS A 436 7.76 29.46 21.18
C LYS A 436 6.56 30.42 21.14
N SER A 437 6.26 30.98 19.96
CA SER A 437 5.12 31.88 19.74
C SER A 437 3.75 31.18 19.78
N ASP A 438 3.70 29.87 19.52
CA ASP A 438 2.48 29.06 19.42
C ASP A 438 2.48 27.92 20.48
N ARG A 439 3.02 28.24 21.66
CA ARG A 439 3.02 27.35 22.82
C ARG A 439 1.61 26.93 23.21
N ILE A 440 1.50 25.75 23.82
CA ILE A 440 0.23 25.15 24.22
C ILE A 440 0.23 24.77 25.71
N ASP A 441 -0.93 24.91 26.35
CA ASP A 441 -1.10 24.53 27.75
C ASP A 441 -1.26 23.02 27.89
N ILE A 442 -0.33 22.37 28.60
CA ILE A 442 -0.40 20.95 28.93
C ILE A 442 -0.39 20.79 30.44
N ARG A 443 -1.19 19.87 30.97
CA ARG A 443 -1.23 19.55 32.41
C ARG A 443 -0.42 18.30 32.72
N PRO A 444 0.21 18.21 33.91
CA PRO A 444 0.80 16.95 34.38
C PRO A 444 -0.21 15.78 34.28
N GLY A 445 0.24 14.66 33.72
CA GLY A 445 -0.56 13.48 33.41
C GLY A 445 -1.34 13.52 32.09
N ALA A 446 -1.37 14.65 31.38
CA ALA A 446 -2.01 14.76 30.06
C ALA A 446 -1.08 14.33 28.93
N ALA A 447 -1.67 13.84 27.84
CA ALA A 447 -0.95 13.53 26.61
C ALA A 447 -0.61 14.81 25.84
N ILE A 448 0.62 14.90 25.34
CA ILE A 448 1.02 15.94 24.39
C ILE A 448 0.36 15.62 23.04
N PRO A 449 -0.35 16.57 22.41
CA PRO A 449 -1.07 16.32 21.17
C PRO A 449 -0.09 16.18 20.00
N LEU A 450 0.17 14.94 19.59
CA LEU A 450 1.02 14.65 18.44
C LEU A 450 0.26 14.89 17.13
N ASN A 451 0.98 15.44 16.14
CA ASN A 451 0.54 15.57 14.75
C ASN A 451 0.39 14.21 14.06
N GLN A 452 1.22 13.25 14.46
CA GLN A 452 1.16 11.86 14.05
C GLN A 452 1.66 10.96 15.19
N TYR A 453 1.03 9.81 15.37
CA TYR A 453 1.35 8.87 16.45
C TYR A 453 1.62 7.45 15.95
N ALA A 454 1.36 7.17 14.67
CA ALA A 454 1.61 5.87 14.05
C ALA A 454 2.85 5.95 13.15
N VAL A 455 3.86 5.14 13.45
CA VAL A 455 5.15 5.14 12.73
C VAL A 455 5.46 3.71 12.28
N ALA A 456 5.82 3.53 11.01
CA ALA A 456 6.33 2.23 10.55
C ALA A 456 7.77 2.07 11.02
N VAL A 457 8.12 0.94 11.64
CA VAL A 457 9.45 0.67 12.24
C VAL A 457 10.03 -0.65 11.73
N PRO A 458 11.27 -0.69 11.19
CA PRO A 458 11.92 -1.93 10.80
C PRO A 458 12.14 -2.86 12.00
N MET A 459 11.79 -4.14 11.83
CA MET A 459 11.91 -5.15 12.90
C MET A 459 13.35 -5.37 13.37
N ASP A 460 14.36 -5.06 12.55
CA ASP A 460 15.78 -5.32 12.78
C ASP A 460 16.55 -4.15 13.41
N LYS A 461 15.95 -2.94 13.48
CA LYS A 461 16.67 -1.70 13.85
C LYS A 461 16.14 -0.98 15.08
N GLY A 462 14.97 -1.37 15.61
CA GLY A 462 14.30 -0.61 16.67
C GLY A 462 13.88 0.79 16.21
N PHE A 463 13.41 1.62 17.13
CA PHE A 463 13.18 3.05 16.87
C PHE A 463 13.61 3.90 18.07
N ARG A 464 13.77 5.20 17.80
CA ARG A 464 14.22 6.17 18.80
C ARG A 464 13.30 7.38 18.81
N ILE A 465 13.07 7.92 20.00
CA ILE A 465 12.26 9.12 20.20
C ILE A 465 13.15 10.20 20.78
N TYR A 466 13.18 11.35 20.12
CA TYR A 466 13.95 12.53 20.51
C TYR A 466 12.95 13.58 20.96
N ALA A 467 13.22 14.19 22.10
CA ALA A 467 12.44 15.30 22.60
C ALA A 467 13.34 16.47 22.96
N THR A 468 12.89 17.66 22.57
CA THR A 468 13.47 18.94 22.98
C THR A 468 12.30 19.87 23.26
N LEU A 469 11.88 19.92 24.52
CA LEU A 469 10.68 20.62 24.99
C LEU A 469 11.03 21.59 26.09
N TYR A 470 10.33 22.73 26.10
CA TYR A 470 10.52 23.81 27.06
C TYR A 470 9.18 24.35 27.54
N ASP A 471 9.17 24.83 28.78
CA ASP A 471 8.11 25.66 29.32
C ASP A 471 8.47 27.13 29.08
N TRP A 472 7.47 27.93 28.72
CA TRP A 472 7.66 29.34 28.48
C TRP A 472 7.39 30.16 29.73
N ASP A 473 8.38 30.98 30.08
CA ASP A 473 8.26 31.92 31.18
C ASP A 473 8.17 33.38 30.71
N SER A 474 7.31 34.13 31.40
CA SER A 474 7.15 35.57 31.14
C SER A 474 8.19 36.45 31.85
N LEU A 475 8.71 35.98 32.99
CA LEU A 475 9.56 36.75 33.91
C LEU A 475 10.93 36.11 34.18
N SER A 476 11.14 34.87 33.72
CA SER A 476 12.36 34.07 33.86
C SER A 476 12.81 33.54 32.49
N ALA A 477 13.94 32.83 32.49
CA ALA A 477 14.33 32.06 31.32
C ALA A 477 13.48 30.78 31.26
N ASP A 478 13.02 30.44 30.07
CA ASP A 478 12.29 29.21 29.77
C ASP A 478 12.96 27.96 30.36
N ASP A 479 12.13 27.10 30.96
CA ASP A 479 12.55 25.90 31.67
C ASP A 479 12.59 24.67 30.77
N GLU A 480 13.63 23.84 30.90
CA GLU A 480 13.80 22.64 30.07
C GLU A 480 12.96 21.48 30.63
N ILE A 481 11.88 21.15 29.91
CA ILE A 481 10.98 20.03 30.22
C ILE A 481 11.64 18.70 29.85
N ALA A 482 12.19 18.60 28.64
CA ALA A 482 12.79 17.35 28.15
C ALA A 482 13.86 17.64 27.10
N ASN A 483 15.04 17.04 27.25
CA ASN A 483 16.10 17.13 26.26
C ASN A 483 16.90 15.83 26.21
N GLY A 484 16.53 14.93 25.30
CA GLY A 484 17.18 13.62 25.23
C GLY A 484 16.54 12.65 24.26
N THR A 485 16.89 11.39 24.43
CA THR A 485 16.50 10.30 23.54
C THR A 485 16.09 9.07 24.34
N ALA A 486 14.99 8.44 23.92
CA ALA A 486 14.60 7.09 24.32
C ALA A 486 14.81 6.13 23.16
N GLU A 487 15.30 4.92 23.44
CA GLU A 487 15.47 3.86 22.44
C GLU A 487 14.61 2.65 22.79
N PHE A 488 13.97 2.08 21.77
CA PHE A 488 13.04 0.96 21.94
C PHE A 488 13.41 -0.19 21.00
N ALA A 489 13.48 -1.39 21.56
CA ALA A 489 13.47 -2.62 20.78
C ALA A 489 12.04 -2.97 20.37
N ILE A 490 11.88 -3.58 19.18
CA ILE A 490 10.57 -4.04 18.73
C ILE A 490 10.28 -5.42 19.32
N ASP A 491 9.26 -5.48 20.17
CA ASP A 491 8.64 -6.72 20.64
C ASP A 491 7.14 -6.60 20.38
N LEU A 492 6.62 -7.45 19.50
CA LEU A 492 5.22 -7.37 19.08
C LEU A 492 4.31 -7.64 20.28
N TRP A 493 3.20 -6.90 20.34
CA TRP A 493 2.15 -7.05 21.37
C TRP A 493 2.59 -6.66 22.78
N LYS A 494 3.73 -5.98 22.93
CA LYS A 494 4.16 -5.43 24.21
C LYS A 494 4.24 -3.92 24.15
N SER A 495 3.57 -3.28 25.11
CA SER A 495 3.80 -1.87 25.40
C SER A 495 5.10 -1.72 26.19
N THR A 496 5.91 -0.75 25.81
CA THR A 496 7.15 -0.36 26.46
C THR A 496 7.08 1.12 26.81
N SER A 497 7.82 1.54 27.83
CA SER A 497 7.87 2.95 28.21
C SER A 497 9.27 3.38 28.59
N ALA A 498 9.56 4.65 28.36
CA ALA A 498 10.81 5.29 28.74
C ALA A 498 10.54 6.73 29.17
N THR A 499 11.35 7.24 30.09
CA THR A 499 11.25 8.62 30.57
C THR A 499 12.39 9.44 29.98
N ILE A 500 12.05 10.59 29.37
CA ILE A 500 13.02 11.58 28.92
C ILE A 500 12.96 12.75 29.89
N ARG A 501 14.08 13.05 30.55
CA ARG A 501 14.18 14.09 31.57
C ARG A 501 14.83 15.34 30.99
N GLY A 502 14.29 16.51 31.35
CA GLY A 502 14.97 17.79 31.22
C GLY A 502 15.59 18.19 32.55
N LYS A 503 16.04 19.45 32.64
CA LYS A 503 16.54 20.03 33.90
C LYS A 503 15.44 20.28 34.92
N SER A 504 14.26 20.67 34.45
CA SER A 504 13.16 21.19 35.27
C SER A 504 11.91 20.31 35.16
N GLY A 505 11.76 19.53 34.08
CA GLY A 505 10.63 18.63 33.87
C GLY A 505 11.00 17.23 33.40
N GLU A 506 9.97 16.45 33.06
CA GLU A 506 10.13 15.17 32.38
C GLU A 506 8.85 14.72 31.65
N ILE A 507 9.04 13.93 30.61
CA ILE A 507 7.97 13.26 29.85
C ILE A 507 8.16 11.75 29.89
N THR A 508 7.05 11.00 29.82
CA THR A 508 7.06 9.55 29.61
C THR A 508 6.55 9.25 28.21
N ASP A 509 7.36 8.56 27.44
CA ASP A 509 6.93 7.89 26.22
C ASP A 509 6.34 6.53 26.59
N ARG A 510 5.15 6.25 26.06
CA ARG A 510 4.56 4.92 25.99
C ARG A 510 4.41 4.54 24.53
N SER A 511 5.10 3.49 24.16
CA SER A 511 5.11 2.99 22.80
C SER A 511 4.72 1.52 22.77
N GLU A 512 3.81 1.19 21.86
CA GLU A 512 3.40 -0.19 21.61
C GLU A 512 3.64 -0.54 20.16
N ALA A 513 4.43 -1.60 19.94
CA ALA A 513 4.66 -2.15 18.62
C ALA A 513 3.61 -3.23 18.34
N GLN A 514 2.79 -3.00 17.32
CA GLN A 514 1.82 -3.97 16.84
C GLN A 514 2.01 -4.15 15.34
N THR A 515 1.74 -5.36 14.87
CA THR A 515 1.61 -5.64 13.44
C THR A 515 0.20 -5.37 12.93
N ASP A 516 -0.70 -4.90 13.81
CA ASP A 516 -2.12 -4.93 13.61
C ASP A 516 -2.90 -4.03 14.55
N LEU A 517 -4.03 -3.49 14.09
CA LEU A 517 -4.87 -2.56 14.84
C LEU A 517 -5.74 -3.31 15.86
N MET A 518 -5.29 -3.42 17.10
CA MET A 518 -6.27 -3.30 18.18
C MET A 518 -6.41 -1.82 18.51
N SER A 519 -7.59 -1.27 18.23
CA SER A 519 -8.05 -0.12 18.99
C SER A 519 -8.08 -0.55 20.46
N ILE A 520 -7.01 -0.27 21.20
CA ILE A 520 -7.18 -0.05 22.62
C ILE A 520 -8.05 1.20 22.67
N GLU A 521 -9.35 1.02 22.91
CA GLU A 521 -10.21 2.10 23.35
C GLU A 521 -9.60 2.62 24.66
N TRP A 522 -8.69 3.57 24.56
CA TRP A 522 -8.43 4.47 25.66
C TRP A 522 -9.55 5.51 25.61
N THR A 523 -10.44 5.42 26.59
CA THR A 523 -11.54 6.37 26.81
C THR A 523 -10.97 7.73 27.25
N GLY A 524 -10.27 8.41 26.36
CA GLY A 524 -9.82 9.79 26.49
C GLY A 524 -10.36 10.58 25.33
N ARG A 525 -11.66 10.91 25.36
CA ARG A 525 -12.29 11.76 24.35
C ARG A 525 -11.51 13.07 24.23
N PRO A 526 -11.09 13.50 23.03
CA PRO A 526 -10.91 14.92 22.78
C PRO A 526 -12.31 15.53 22.79
N LYS A 527 -12.56 16.50 23.69
CA LYS A 527 -13.62 17.46 23.43
C LYS A 527 -13.08 18.41 22.35
N LEU A 528 -13.80 18.46 21.24
CA LEU A 528 -13.70 19.54 20.24
C LEU A 528 -13.76 20.91 20.91
#